data_AF-A0A382API3-F1
#
_entry.id   AF-A0A382API3-F1
#
_cell.length_a   1.000
_cell.length_b   1.000
_cell.length_c   1.000
_cell.angle_alpha   90.00
_cell.angle_beta   90.00
_cell.angle_gamma   90.00
#
_symmetry.space_group_name_H-M   'P 1'
#
loop_
_entity.id
_entity.type
_entity.pdbx_description
1 polymer ?
#
loop_
_entity_poly.entity_id
_entity_poly.type
_entity_poly.pdbx_seq_one_letter_code
_entity_poly.pdbx_strand_id
1 'polypeptide(L)'
;INKSTINEHLYLYWFHWVAMITLAWAGYGLVALCVWWIPRMVGTGYLQITLAWLPHKPMEEQGRYKDTRGWRAMTGTILTQGMEYHIIHHLYPGIPLHRTPDAFRDMRPILVEKECVLDGGI
;
A
#
# COMPACT_ATOMS: atom_id res chain seq x y z
N ILE A 1 2.05 14.57 18.38
CA ILE A 1 2.55 15.01 17.05
C ILE A 1 3.38 16.27 17.26
N ASN A 2 4.60 16.34 16.73
CA ASN A 2 5.50 17.49 16.90
C ASN A 2 4.99 18.69 16.07
N LYS A 3 5.18 19.91 16.58
CA LYS A 3 4.90 21.15 15.85
C LYS A 3 5.62 21.19 14.49
N SER A 4 6.86 20.69 14.41
CA SER A 4 7.60 20.61 13.13
C SER A 4 6.83 19.78 12.10
N THR A 5 6.36 18.59 12.51
CA THR A 5 5.59 17.69 11.64
C THR A 5 4.31 18.36 11.16
N ILE A 6 3.57 19.04 12.06
CA ILE A 6 2.37 19.78 11.66
C ILE A 6 2.71 20.86 10.63
N ASN A 7 3.78 21.62 10.85
CA ASN A 7 4.21 22.66 9.93
C ASN A 7 4.62 22.08 8.57
N GLU A 8 5.41 21.02 8.54
CA GLU A 8 5.80 20.30 7.31
C GLU A 8 4.58 19.82 6.52
N HIS A 9 3.61 19.22 7.20
CA HIS A 9 2.35 18.81 6.56
C HIS A 9 1.59 20.00 5.97
N LEU A 10 1.47 21.11 6.72
CA LEU A 10 0.80 22.31 6.24
C LEU A 10 1.54 22.91 5.03
N TYR A 11 2.87 22.97 5.06
CA TYR A 11 3.67 23.47 3.94
C TYR A 11 3.45 22.65 2.67
N LEU A 12 3.54 21.33 2.75
CA LEU A 12 3.33 20.44 1.59
C LEU A 12 1.89 20.52 1.08
N TYR A 13 0.91 20.59 2.00
CA TYR A 13 -0.50 20.71 1.65
C TYR A 13 -0.78 22.01 0.89
N TRP A 14 -0.33 23.15 1.43
CA TRP A 14 -0.52 24.44 0.77
C TRP A 14 0.26 24.56 -0.52
N PHE A 15 1.50 24.07 -0.56
CA PHE A 15 2.30 24.02 -1.79
C PHE A 15 1.57 23.27 -2.91
N HIS A 16 1.03 22.09 -2.61
CA HIS A 16 0.26 21.31 -3.58
C HIS A 16 -0.91 22.12 -4.15
N TRP A 17 -1.73 22.74 -3.29
CA TRP A 17 -2.89 23.49 -3.75
C TRP A 17 -2.54 24.77 -4.50
N VAL A 18 -1.53 25.51 -4.05
CA VAL A 18 -1.05 26.70 -4.76
C VAL A 18 -0.57 26.30 -6.15
N ALA A 19 0.26 25.25 -6.28
CA ALA A 19 0.72 24.76 -7.58
C ALA A 19 -0.44 24.35 -8.49
N MET A 20 -1.43 23.62 -7.97
CA MET A 20 -2.62 23.20 -8.73
C MET A 20 -3.43 24.41 -9.23
N ILE A 21 -3.66 25.41 -8.38
CA ILE A 21 -4.40 26.63 -8.73
C ILE A 21 -3.62 27.45 -9.76
N THR A 22 -2.32 27.64 -9.57
CA THR A 22 -1.47 28.36 -10.52
C THR A 22 -1.47 27.69 -11.89
N LEU A 23 -1.33 26.35 -11.95
CA LEU A 23 -1.40 25.62 -13.21
C LEU A 23 -2.78 25.74 -13.87
N ALA A 24 -3.86 25.70 -13.09
CA ALA A 24 -5.20 25.91 -13.60
C ALA A 24 -5.39 27.31 -14.20
N TRP A 25 -4.95 28.35 -13.49
CA TRP A 25 -5.00 29.75 -13.95
C TRP A 25 -4.14 30.00 -15.19
N ALA A 26 -3.00 29.31 -15.30
CA ALA A 26 -2.13 29.38 -16.48
C ALA A 26 -2.67 28.58 -17.69
N GLY A 27 -3.87 27.98 -17.61
CA GLY A 27 -4.49 27.21 -18.70
C GLY A 27 -4.13 25.72 -18.73
N TYR A 28 -3.30 25.23 -17.79
CA TYR A 28 -2.88 23.83 -17.68
C TYR A 28 -3.74 23.01 -16.70
N GLY A 29 -4.93 23.51 -16.34
CA GLY A 29 -5.77 22.89 -15.30
C GLY A 29 -6.13 21.43 -15.60
N LEU A 30 -6.45 21.12 -16.86
CA LEU A 30 -6.76 19.74 -17.26
C LEU A 30 -5.54 18.82 -17.15
N VAL A 31 -4.35 19.30 -17.56
CA VAL A 31 -3.10 18.53 -17.43
C VAL A 31 -2.78 18.28 -15.96
N ALA A 32 -2.86 19.31 -15.11
CA ALA A 32 -2.63 19.17 -13.67
C ALA A 32 -3.62 18.20 -13.03
N LEU A 33 -4.90 18.25 -13.43
CA LEU A 33 -5.94 17.34 -12.95
C LEU A 33 -5.64 15.90 -13.35
N CYS A 34 -5.37 15.64 -14.63
CA CYS A 34 -5.19 14.29 -15.17
C CYS A 34 -3.86 13.63 -14.79
N VAL A 35 -2.78 14.41 -14.65
CA VAL A 35 -1.44 13.88 -14.36
C VAL A 35 -1.15 13.87 -12.86
N TRP A 36 -1.70 14.81 -12.09
CA TRP A 36 -1.36 14.97 -10.68
C TRP A 36 -2.51 14.60 -9.74
N TRP A 37 -3.67 15.24 -9.89
CA TRP A 37 -4.73 15.12 -8.90
C TRP A 37 -5.47 13.78 -8.98
N ILE A 38 -5.94 13.37 -10.18
CA ILE A 38 -6.64 12.10 -10.37
C ILE A 38 -5.72 10.91 -10.00
N PRO A 39 -4.47 10.82 -10.51
CA PRO A 39 -3.59 9.70 -10.17
C PRO A 39 -3.27 9.65 -8.67
N ARG A 40 -3.15 10.80 -8.00
CA ARG A 40 -2.98 10.85 -6.54
C ARG A 40 -4.18 10.25 -5.82
N MET A 41 -5.41 10.60 -6.20
CA MET A 41 -6.62 10.06 -5.56
C MET A 41 -6.71 8.55 -5.76
N VAL A 42 -6.53 8.09 -7.01
CA VAL A 42 -6.57 6.66 -7.36
C VAL A 42 -5.47 5.89 -6.62
N GLY A 43 -4.22 6.37 -6.67
CA GLY A 43 -3.10 5.74 -6.00
C GLY A 43 -3.25 5.70 -4.48
N THR A 44 -3.78 6.78 -3.87
CA THR A 44 -4.06 6.81 -2.43
C THR A 44 -5.11 5.78 -2.06
N GLY A 45 -6.24 5.73 -2.78
CA GLY A 45 -7.29 4.73 -2.54
C GLY A 45 -6.78 3.31 -2.72
N TYR A 46 -6.02 3.08 -3.79
CA TYR A 46 -5.38 1.80 -4.06
C TYR A 46 -4.46 1.35 -2.91
N LEU A 47 -3.56 2.21 -2.42
CA LEU A 47 -2.62 1.89 -1.34
C LEU A 47 -3.36 1.66 -0.02
N GLN A 48 -4.36 2.48 0.31
CA GLN A 48 -5.15 2.31 1.54
C GLN A 48 -5.86 0.94 1.54
N ILE A 49 -6.38 0.50 0.40
CA ILE A 49 -7.07 -0.78 0.30
C ILE A 49 -6.08 -1.95 0.26
N THR A 50 -5.14 -1.93 -0.68
CA THR A 50 -4.31 -3.11 -1.01
C THR A 50 -3.09 -3.27 -0.12
N LEU A 51 -2.55 -2.18 0.41
CA LEU A 51 -1.36 -2.18 1.26
C LEU A 51 -1.73 -1.97 2.74
N ALA A 52 -2.63 -1.04 3.07
CA ALA A 52 -2.90 -0.73 4.47
C ALA A 52 -4.01 -1.59 5.10
N TRP A 53 -5.10 -1.86 4.38
CA TRP A 53 -6.28 -2.53 4.96
C TRP A 53 -6.36 -4.03 4.68
N LEU A 54 -6.28 -4.46 3.42
CA LEU A 54 -6.45 -5.88 3.04
C LEU A 54 -5.47 -6.84 3.73
N PRO A 55 -4.17 -6.54 3.84
CA PRO A 55 -3.22 -7.42 4.53
C PRO A 55 -3.43 -7.48 6.04
N HIS A 56 -4.14 -6.51 6.62
CA HIS A 56 -4.13 -6.27 8.06
C HIS A 56 -5.49 -6.49 8.72
N LYS A 57 -6.58 -6.48 7.96
CA LYS A 57 -7.92 -6.73 8.51
C LYS A 57 -7.99 -8.09 9.24
N PRO A 58 -8.67 -8.20 10.40
CA PRO A 58 -9.43 -7.16 11.11
C PRO A 58 -8.60 -6.24 12.04
N MET A 59 -7.27 -6.37 12.08
CA MET A 59 -6.34 -5.57 12.90
C MET A 59 -6.48 -5.78 14.41
N GLU A 60 -6.96 -6.95 14.82
CA GLU A 60 -7.21 -7.29 16.23
C GLU A 60 -6.00 -7.97 16.90
N GLU A 61 -5.14 -8.61 16.11
CA GLU A 61 -3.97 -9.34 16.60
C GLU A 61 -2.68 -8.60 16.28
N GLN A 62 -1.71 -8.69 17.20
CA GLN A 62 -0.35 -8.21 17.00
C GLN A 62 0.64 -9.35 17.20
N GLY A 63 1.67 -9.40 16.36
CA GLY A 63 2.73 -10.37 16.47
C GLY A 63 3.22 -10.84 15.12
N ARG A 64 4.45 -11.37 15.11
CA ARG A 64 5.22 -11.68 13.89
C ARG A 64 4.47 -12.44 12.80
N TYR A 65 3.54 -13.33 13.17
CA TYR A 65 2.81 -14.21 12.23
C TYR A 65 1.29 -13.97 12.24
N LYS A 66 0.83 -12.93 12.94
CA LYS A 66 -0.60 -12.73 13.28
C LYS A 66 -1.15 -11.37 12.84
N ASP A 67 -0.27 -10.37 12.71
CA ASP A 67 -0.66 -9.01 12.32
C ASP A 67 -0.96 -8.83 10.83
N THR A 68 -0.62 -9.82 10.01
CA THR A 68 -0.68 -9.78 8.55
C THR A 68 -1.17 -11.09 7.95
N ARG A 69 -1.81 -10.99 6.78
CA ARG A 69 -2.33 -12.13 6.03
C ARG A 69 -1.87 -12.15 4.59
N GLY A 70 -1.79 -13.35 4.04
CA GLY A 70 -1.79 -13.57 2.60
C GLY A 70 -3.23 -13.62 2.10
N TRP A 71 -3.47 -13.13 0.88
CA TRP A 71 -4.78 -13.27 0.24
C TRP A 71 -4.64 -13.45 -1.26
N ARG A 72 -5.66 -14.04 -1.89
CA ARG A 72 -5.78 -14.11 -3.34
C ARG A 72 -6.67 -12.98 -3.87
N ALA A 73 -6.12 -12.15 -4.73
CA ALA A 73 -6.80 -11.05 -5.39
C ALA A 73 -7.54 -11.53 -6.64
N MET A 74 -8.82 -11.17 -6.74
CA MET A 74 -9.61 -11.43 -7.96
C MET A 74 -9.08 -10.71 -9.19
N THR A 75 -8.41 -9.57 -8.98
CA THR A 75 -7.76 -8.77 -10.02
C THR A 75 -6.38 -9.32 -10.44
N GLY A 76 -5.87 -10.33 -9.73
CA GLY A 76 -4.57 -10.94 -9.97
C GLY A 76 -3.38 -10.12 -9.48
N THR A 77 -2.21 -10.78 -9.45
CA THR A 77 -0.96 -10.26 -8.85
C THR A 77 -0.41 -9.01 -9.53
N ILE A 78 -0.62 -8.86 -10.85
CA ILE A 78 -0.13 -7.69 -11.58
C ILE A 78 -0.86 -6.44 -11.10
N LEU A 79 -2.20 -6.50 -10.98
CA LEU A 79 -3.01 -5.36 -10.58
C LEU A 79 -2.89 -5.04 -9.10
N THR A 80 -2.59 -6.01 -8.25
CA THR A 80 -2.24 -5.78 -6.85
C THR A 80 -0.76 -5.48 -6.64
N GLN A 81 0.05 -5.42 -7.70
CA GLN A 81 1.49 -5.19 -7.63
C GLN A 81 2.20 -6.11 -6.61
N GLY A 82 1.74 -7.36 -6.48
CA GLY A 82 2.30 -8.31 -5.53
C GLY A 82 1.90 -8.09 -4.06
N MET A 83 0.97 -7.18 -3.75
CA MET A 83 0.52 -6.94 -2.38
C MET A 83 -0.10 -8.19 -1.74
N GLU A 84 -0.63 -9.14 -2.52
CA GLU A 84 -1.09 -10.46 -2.03
C GLU A 84 -0.08 -11.18 -1.11
N TYR A 85 1.21 -10.92 -1.31
CA TYR A 85 2.33 -11.50 -0.57
C TYR A 85 2.89 -10.57 0.51
N HIS A 86 2.15 -9.52 0.91
CA HIS A 86 2.62 -8.50 1.86
C HIS A 86 3.00 -9.08 3.22
N ILE A 87 2.45 -10.23 3.61
CA ILE A 87 2.88 -10.99 4.79
C ILE A 87 4.40 -11.28 4.80
N ILE A 88 5.01 -11.52 3.63
CA ILE A 88 6.46 -11.72 3.52
C ILE A 88 7.22 -10.44 3.80
N HIS A 89 6.69 -9.29 3.38
CA HIS A 89 7.32 -7.99 3.69
C HIS A 89 7.35 -7.72 5.19
N HIS A 90 6.29 -8.08 5.93
CA HIS A 90 6.29 -7.94 7.39
C HIS A 90 7.24 -8.90 8.09
N LEU A 91 7.37 -10.13 7.59
CA LEU A 91 8.29 -11.12 8.12
C LEU A 91 9.76 -10.81 7.80
N TYR A 92 10.01 -10.36 6.57
CA TYR A 92 11.34 -10.17 5.99
C TYR A 92 11.35 -8.94 5.07
N PRO A 93 11.38 -7.72 5.63
CA PRO A 93 11.27 -6.49 4.85
C PRO A 93 12.44 -6.25 3.88
N GLY A 94 13.56 -6.96 4.08
CA GLY A 94 14.72 -6.93 3.17
C GLY A 94 14.53 -7.69 1.85
N ILE A 95 13.49 -8.53 1.72
CA ILE A 95 13.19 -9.20 0.46
C ILE A 95 12.51 -8.19 -0.48
N PRO A 96 13.05 -7.94 -1.68
CA PRO A 96 12.46 -6.98 -2.60
C PRO A 96 11.11 -7.48 -3.11
N LEU A 97 10.19 -6.55 -3.38
CA LEU A 97 8.78 -6.87 -3.67
C LEU A 97 8.58 -7.86 -4.82
N HIS A 98 9.39 -7.80 -5.88
CA HIS A 98 9.28 -8.73 -7.01
C HIS A 98 9.65 -10.19 -6.65
N ARG A 99 10.30 -10.42 -5.51
CA ARG A 99 10.69 -11.75 -5.01
C ARG A 99 9.81 -12.25 -3.86
N THR A 100 8.89 -11.43 -3.35
CA THR A 100 7.95 -11.88 -2.31
C THR A 100 7.05 -13.03 -2.77
N PRO A 101 6.65 -13.17 -4.05
CA PRO A 101 5.90 -14.35 -4.48
C PRO A 101 6.69 -15.66 -4.35
N ASP A 102 7.97 -15.65 -4.70
CA ASP A 102 8.83 -16.83 -4.62
C ASP A 102 9.12 -17.20 -3.16
N ALA A 103 9.51 -16.19 -2.36
CA ALA A 103 9.72 -16.37 -0.94
C ALA A 103 8.46 -16.84 -0.21
N PHE A 104 7.27 -16.40 -0.64
CA PHE A 104 6.02 -16.89 -0.09
C PHE A 104 5.82 -18.37 -0.36
N ARG A 105 6.07 -18.84 -1.59
CA ARG A 105 5.95 -20.26 -1.96
C ARG A 105 6.89 -21.12 -1.13
N ASP A 106 8.14 -20.68 -0.96
CA ASP A 106 9.15 -21.38 -0.16
C ASP A 106 8.78 -21.42 1.33
N MET A 107 8.28 -20.31 1.87
CA MET A 107 7.90 -20.17 3.28
C MET A 107 6.53 -20.76 3.61
N ARG A 108 5.71 -21.11 2.61
CA ARG A 108 4.33 -21.55 2.78
C ARG A 108 4.17 -22.66 3.84
N PRO A 109 5.02 -23.70 3.90
CA PRO A 109 4.91 -24.73 4.94
C PRO A 109 5.02 -24.15 6.36
N ILE A 110 5.93 -23.19 6.56
CA ILE A 110 6.14 -22.52 7.84
C ILE A 110 4.96 -21.60 8.16
N LEU A 111 4.44 -20.86 7.18
CA LEU A 111 3.28 -19.99 7.38
C LEU A 111 2.05 -20.78 7.83
N VAL A 112 1.85 -21.98 7.26
CA VAL A 112 0.79 -22.91 7.68
C VAL A 112 1.05 -23.44 9.08
N GLU A 113 2.28 -23.87 9.40
CA GLU A 113 2.66 -24.34 10.74
C GLU A 113 2.45 -23.26 11.82
N LYS A 114 2.72 -21.99 11.49
CA LYS A 114 2.50 -20.85 12.39
C LYS A 114 1.08 -20.32 12.39
N GLU A 115 0.17 -21.00 11.69
CA GLU A 115 -1.25 -20.66 11.60
C GLU A 115 -1.47 -19.21 11.16
N CYS A 116 -0.72 -18.77 10.13
CA CYS A 116 -0.97 -17.51 9.45
C CYS A 116 -2.27 -17.59 8.65
N VAL A 117 -2.96 -16.46 8.49
CA VAL A 117 -4.15 -16.41 7.64
C VAL A 117 -3.76 -16.27 6.17
N LEU A 118 -4.21 -17.22 5.34
CA LEU A 118 -3.90 -17.32 3.91
C LEU A 118 -5.20 -17.41 3.07
N ASP A 119 -5.95 -16.31 2.99
CA ASP A 119 -7.29 -16.25 2.38
C ASP A 119 -7.28 -16.58 0.88
N GLY A 120 -7.74 -17.78 0.51
CA GLY A 120 -7.82 -18.19 -0.89
C GLY A 120 -6.55 -18.85 -1.44
N GLY A 121 -5.60 -19.18 -0.55
CA GLY A 121 -4.59 -20.21 -0.76
C GLY A 121 -3.74 -20.03 -2.02
N ILE A 122 -2.99 -18.93 -2.08
CA ILE A 122 -1.78 -18.95 -2.91
C ILE A 122 -0.80 -19.98 -2.34
#